data_AF-A0A9P9RHZ2-F1
#
_entry.id   AF-A0A9P9RHZ2-F1
#
_cell.length_a   1.000
_cell.length_b   1.000
_cell.length_c   1.000
_cell.angle_alpha   90.00
_cell.angle_beta   90.00
_cell.angle_gamma   90.00
#
_symmetry.space_group_name_H-M   'P 1'
#
loop_
_entity.id
_entity.type
_entity.pdbx_description
1 polymer ?
#
loop_
_entity_poly.entity_id
_entity_poly.type
_entity_poly.pdbx_seq_one_letter_code
_entity_poly.pdbx_strand_id
1 'polypeptide(L)'
;MQFSTLLIAFVFAAGVIADTHYNAICVDDAEGGFIYNAAATESSCNDYMLRNQGQTGLDYWETCADCKMTTNNDIPFCNSASGSIGGDEITGYCQANGAQGAQT
;
A
#
# COMPACT_ATOMS: atom_id res chain seq x y z
N MET A 1 -4.52 54.77 -21.73
CA MET A 1 -4.66 53.33 -22.05
C MET A 1 -4.19 52.56 -20.84
N GLN A 2 -5.09 51.94 -20.09
CA GLN A 2 -4.74 51.20 -18.87
C GLN A 2 -4.64 49.72 -19.25
N PHE A 3 -3.41 49.20 -19.32
CA PHE A 3 -3.15 47.79 -19.57
C PHE A 3 -3.50 47.01 -18.29
N SER A 4 -4.59 46.24 -18.34
CA SER A 4 -4.99 45.35 -17.26
C SER A 4 -4.13 44.08 -17.36
N THR A 5 -3.12 43.98 -16.51
CA THR A 5 -2.25 42.80 -16.43
C THR A 5 -2.98 41.69 -15.70
N LEU A 6 -3.49 40.70 -16.46
CA LEU A 6 -4.09 39.49 -15.89
C LEU A 6 -2.95 38.63 -15.29
N LEU A 7 -2.82 38.61 -13.96
CA LEU A 7 -1.95 37.68 -13.24
C LEU A 7 -2.65 36.31 -13.21
N ILE A 8 -2.23 35.40 -14.10
CA ILE A 8 -2.62 34.00 -14.04
C ILE A 8 -1.77 33.32 -12.96
N ALA A 9 -2.34 33.12 -11.78
CA ALA A 9 -1.71 32.35 -10.72
C ALA A 9 -1.85 30.85 -11.04
N PHE A 10 -0.74 30.21 -11.45
CA PHE A 10 -0.64 28.76 -11.53
C PHE A 10 -0.49 28.21 -10.10
N VAL A 11 -1.57 27.68 -9.54
CA VAL A 11 -1.52 26.91 -8.30
C VAL A 11 -0.94 25.54 -8.65
N PHE A 12 0.30 25.29 -8.27
CA PHE A 12 0.87 23.95 -8.29
C PHE A 12 0.19 23.14 -7.19
N ALA A 13 -0.65 22.18 -7.57
CA ALA A 13 -1.10 21.15 -6.65
C ALA A 13 0.12 20.27 -6.32
N ALA A 14 0.60 20.33 -5.07
CA ALA A 14 1.56 19.37 -4.58
C ALA A 14 0.82 18.03 -4.43
N GLY A 15 1.04 17.11 -5.38
CA GLY A 15 0.56 15.74 -5.25
C GLY A 15 1.44 14.98 -4.26
N VAL A 16 0.82 14.27 -3.32
CA VAL A 16 1.51 13.19 -2.60
C VAL A 16 1.65 12.01 -3.55
N ILE A 17 2.88 11.54 -3.77
CA ILE A 17 3.11 10.29 -4.48
C ILE A 17 3.13 9.22 -3.39
N ALA A 18 2.16 8.31 -3.41
CA ALA A 18 2.17 7.16 -2.52
C ALA A 18 3.31 6.21 -2.94
N ASP A 19 4.09 5.74 -1.95
CA ASP A 19 5.09 4.69 -2.15
C ASP A 19 4.37 3.35 -2.31
N THR A 20 4.18 2.94 -3.56
CA THR A 20 3.32 1.83 -3.94
C THR A 20 4.10 0.66 -4.50
N HIS A 21 3.66 -0.53 -4.15
CA HIS A 21 4.33 -1.80 -4.39
C HIS A 21 3.37 -2.83 -4.96
N TYR A 22 3.93 -3.86 -5.61
CA TYR A 22 3.14 -4.97 -6.16
C TYR A 22 2.97 -6.10 -5.16
N ASN A 23 3.90 -6.24 -4.22
CA ASN A 23 3.97 -7.38 -3.32
C ASN A 23 4.14 -6.92 -1.88
N ALA A 24 3.70 -7.75 -0.94
CA ALA A 24 4.02 -7.58 0.47
C ALA A 24 4.03 -8.91 1.22
N ILE A 25 4.94 -9.02 2.19
CA ILE A 25 4.92 -10.04 3.24
C ILE A 25 5.02 -9.38 4.61
N CYS A 26 4.37 -9.96 5.62
CA CYS A 26 4.56 -9.56 7.00
C CYS A 26 5.74 -10.33 7.60
N VAL A 27 6.52 -9.64 8.43
CA VAL A 27 7.75 -10.19 9.01
C VAL A 27 7.90 -9.84 10.49
N ASP A 28 8.62 -10.71 11.18
CA ASP A 28 9.13 -10.48 12.53
C ASP A 28 10.65 -10.26 12.49
N ASP A 29 11.15 -9.43 13.38
CA ASP A 29 12.58 -9.15 13.53
C ASP A 29 13.27 -10.38 14.12
N ALA A 30 14.43 -10.74 13.55
CA ALA A 30 15.28 -11.79 14.07
C ALA A 30 16.75 -11.36 14.03
N GLU A 31 17.59 -12.05 14.81
CA GLU A 31 19.02 -11.80 14.76
C GLU A 31 19.55 -12.09 13.34
N GLY A 32 20.02 -11.03 12.67
CA GLY A 32 20.57 -11.13 11.32
C GLY A 32 19.54 -11.09 10.18
N GLY A 33 18.27 -10.79 10.44
CA GLY A 33 17.29 -10.61 9.37
C GLY A 33 15.84 -10.62 9.82
N PHE A 34 14.98 -11.16 8.95
CA PHE A 34 13.54 -11.21 9.13
C PHE A 34 13.03 -12.65 9.06
N ILE A 35 12.03 -12.97 9.88
CA ILE A 35 11.29 -14.23 9.81
C ILE A 35 9.93 -13.95 9.18
N TYR A 36 9.54 -14.77 8.21
CA TYR A 36 8.24 -14.67 7.57
C TYR A 36 7.10 -15.00 8.55
N ASN A 37 6.11 -14.10 8.64
CA ASN A 37 4.92 -14.28 9.45
C ASN A 37 3.71 -14.58 8.55
N ALA A 38 3.44 -15.88 8.36
CA ALA A 38 2.39 -16.36 7.45
C ALA A 38 0.99 -15.90 7.84
N ALA A 39 0.65 -16.01 9.12
CA ALA A 39 -0.68 -15.67 9.63
C ALA A 39 -0.95 -14.17 9.48
N ALA A 40 0.02 -13.32 9.84
CA ALA A 40 -0.13 -11.88 9.65
C ALA A 40 -0.19 -11.51 8.17
N THR A 41 0.57 -12.19 7.30
CA THR A 41 0.55 -11.93 5.84
C THR A 41 -0.83 -12.21 5.25
N GLU A 42 -1.43 -13.36 5.59
CA GLU A 42 -2.76 -13.72 5.10
C GLU A 42 -3.83 -12.74 5.60
N SER A 43 -3.86 -12.46 6.91
CA SER A 43 -4.83 -11.53 7.49
C SER A 43 -4.69 -10.12 6.91
N SER A 44 -3.45 -9.61 6.83
CA SER A 44 -3.19 -8.26 6.30
C SER A 44 -3.55 -8.15 4.83
N CYS A 45 -3.35 -9.20 4.03
CA CYS A 45 -3.76 -9.17 2.63
C CYS A 45 -5.29 -9.09 2.47
N ASN A 46 -6.03 -9.82 3.31
CA ASN A 46 -7.49 -9.76 3.33
C ASN A 46 -7.98 -8.37 3.78
N ASP A 47 -7.38 -7.81 4.81
CA ASP A 47 -7.72 -6.46 5.27
C ASP A 47 -7.42 -5.41 4.20
N TYR A 48 -6.27 -5.51 3.53
CA TYR A 48 -5.86 -4.58 2.48
C TYR A 48 -6.76 -4.68 1.25
N MET A 49 -7.20 -5.89 0.88
CA MET A 49 -8.19 -6.09 -0.17
C MET A 49 -9.50 -5.36 0.14
N LEU A 50 -9.92 -5.36 1.41
CA LEU A 50 -11.16 -4.72 1.89
C LEU A 50 -11.01 -3.20 2.11
N ARG A 51 -9.79 -2.66 2.03
CA ARG A 51 -9.49 -1.26 2.26
C ARG A 51 -10.33 -0.36 1.35
N ASN A 52 -11.08 0.54 1.99
CA ASN A 52 -11.87 1.59 1.33
C ASN A 52 -12.85 1.08 0.25
N GLN A 53 -13.25 -0.20 0.30
CA GLN A 53 -14.18 -0.75 -0.67
C GLN A 53 -15.51 -0.01 -0.66
N GLY A 54 -16.02 0.29 -1.86
CA GLY A 54 -17.31 0.97 -2.06
C GLY A 54 -17.28 2.49 -1.85
N GLN A 55 -16.14 3.07 -1.48
CA GLN A 55 -15.95 4.52 -1.45
C GLN A 55 -15.65 5.07 -2.86
N THR A 56 -15.96 6.34 -3.10
CA THR A 56 -15.78 7.01 -4.40
C THR A 56 -14.92 8.26 -4.26
N GLY A 57 -14.22 8.66 -5.33
CA GLY A 57 -13.36 9.85 -5.32
C GLY A 57 -12.00 9.61 -4.66
N LEU A 58 -11.59 8.34 -4.61
CA LEU A 58 -10.30 7.90 -4.08
C LEU A 58 -9.26 7.79 -5.19
N ASP A 59 -8.01 7.93 -4.80
CA ASP A 59 -6.88 7.61 -5.66
C ASP A 59 -6.70 6.09 -5.81
N TYR A 60 -6.04 5.64 -6.88
CA TYR A 60 -5.97 4.20 -7.19
C TYR A 60 -5.30 3.39 -6.07
N TRP A 61 -4.29 3.95 -5.41
CA TRP A 61 -3.55 3.34 -4.30
C TRP A 61 -4.31 3.34 -2.97
N GLU A 62 -5.47 3.99 -2.89
CA GLU A 62 -6.30 3.99 -1.69
C GLU A 62 -7.21 2.77 -1.60
N THR A 63 -7.27 1.97 -2.66
CA THR A 63 -8.05 0.73 -2.73
C THR A 63 -7.16 -0.40 -3.23
N CYS A 64 -7.54 -1.65 -2.97
CA CYS A 64 -6.86 -2.79 -3.57
C CYS A 64 -7.83 -3.90 -3.96
N ALA A 65 -8.71 -3.60 -4.92
CA ALA A 65 -9.72 -4.55 -5.39
C ALA A 65 -9.11 -5.82 -6.05
N ASP A 66 -7.83 -5.77 -6.43
CA ASP A 66 -7.08 -6.88 -7.02
C ASP A 66 -6.10 -7.55 -6.05
N CYS A 67 -6.03 -7.09 -4.79
CA CYS A 67 -5.18 -7.71 -3.78
C CYS A 67 -5.62 -9.15 -3.53
N LYS A 68 -4.66 -10.07 -3.54
CA LYS A 68 -4.89 -11.47 -3.19
C LYS A 68 -3.62 -12.15 -2.71
N MET A 69 -3.80 -13.17 -1.88
CA MET A 69 -2.72 -14.10 -1.57
C MET A 69 -2.30 -14.86 -2.84
N THR A 70 -0.99 -14.85 -3.11
CA THR A 70 -0.33 -15.56 -4.20
C THR A 70 0.86 -16.32 -3.65
N THR A 71 1.35 -17.32 -4.38
CA THR A 71 2.54 -18.09 -4.01
C THR A 71 3.48 -18.21 -5.21
N ASN A 72 4.76 -17.93 -4.99
CA ASN A 72 5.83 -18.16 -5.96
C ASN A 72 7.00 -18.83 -5.24
N ASN A 73 7.55 -19.91 -5.81
CA ASN A 73 8.63 -20.71 -5.19
C ASN A 73 8.34 -21.06 -3.72
N ASP A 74 7.11 -21.49 -3.43
CA ASP A 74 6.63 -21.87 -2.08
C ASP A 74 6.58 -20.74 -1.04
N ILE A 75 6.75 -19.48 -1.45
CA ILE A 75 6.63 -18.31 -0.57
C ILE A 75 5.25 -17.65 -0.80
N PRO A 76 4.35 -17.62 0.20
CA PRO A 76 3.09 -16.90 0.10
C PRO A 76 3.28 -15.41 0.37
N PHE A 77 2.64 -14.56 -0.44
CA PHE A 77 2.68 -13.10 -0.31
C PHE A 77 1.38 -12.47 -0.78
N CYS A 78 1.10 -11.27 -0.31
CA CYS A 78 0.02 -10.46 -0.85
C CYS A 78 0.47 -9.83 -2.15
N ASN A 79 -0.35 -9.91 -3.21
CA ASN A 79 -0.04 -9.32 -4.51
C ASN A 79 -1.19 -8.43 -4.99
N SER A 80 -0.83 -7.27 -5.54
CA SER A 80 -1.68 -6.41 -6.37
C SER A 80 -1.04 -6.33 -7.76
N ALA A 81 -1.78 -6.71 -8.80
CA ALA A 81 -1.31 -6.58 -10.18
C ALA A 81 -1.28 -5.12 -10.66
N SER A 82 -2.06 -4.26 -10.02
CA SER A 82 -2.10 -2.81 -10.23
C SER A 82 -1.03 -2.05 -9.46
N GLY A 83 -0.31 -2.72 -8.56
CA GLY A 83 0.72 -2.08 -7.74
C GLY A 83 0.12 -1.11 -6.74
N SER A 84 -1.00 -1.45 -6.08
CA SER A 84 -1.72 -0.53 -5.18
C SER A 84 -1.34 -0.69 -3.70
N ILE A 85 -0.30 -1.46 -3.37
CA ILE A 85 0.11 -1.71 -1.98
C ILE A 85 1.01 -0.57 -1.48
N GLY A 86 0.48 0.33 -0.66
CA GLY A 86 1.24 1.34 0.08
C GLY A 86 2.11 0.75 1.18
N GLY A 87 3.40 1.11 1.22
CA GLY A 87 4.40 0.54 2.13
C GLY A 87 4.14 0.81 3.62
N ASP A 88 3.84 2.06 3.96
CA ASP A 88 3.50 2.44 5.35
C ASP A 88 2.16 1.82 5.76
N GLU A 89 1.16 1.83 4.87
CA GLU A 89 -0.16 1.27 5.15
C GLU A 89 -0.09 -0.24 5.39
N ILE A 90 0.57 -1.02 4.52
CA ILE A 90 0.63 -2.48 4.70
C ILE A 90 1.43 -2.86 5.95
N THR A 91 2.46 -2.08 6.30
CA THR A 91 3.19 -2.23 7.56
C THR A 91 2.24 -2.10 8.77
N GLY A 92 1.35 -1.11 8.75
CA GLY A 92 0.33 -0.93 9.78
C GLY A 92 -0.63 -2.13 9.91
N TYR A 93 -1.07 -2.71 8.79
CA TYR A 93 -1.90 -3.92 8.82
C TYR A 93 -1.12 -5.14 9.35
N CYS A 94 0.14 -5.32 8.94
CA CYS A 94 0.99 -6.39 9.47
C CYS A 94 1.13 -6.28 10.99
N GLN A 95 1.36 -5.08 11.51
CA GLN A 95 1.45 -4.82 12.95
C GLN A 95 0.14 -5.07 13.68
N ALA A 96 -0.99 -4.64 13.12
CA ALA A 96 -2.32 -4.91 13.67
C ALA A 96 -2.63 -6.42 13.74
N ASN A 97 -2.07 -7.20 12.80
CA ASN A 97 -2.22 -8.65 12.72
C ASN A 97 -1.10 -9.45 13.44
N GLY A 98 -0.25 -8.77 14.23
CA GLY A 98 0.69 -9.40 15.15
C GLY A 98 2.09 -9.69 14.59
N ALA A 99 2.44 -9.15 13.41
CA ALA A 99 3.82 -9.10 12.95
C ALA A 99 4.53 -7.82 13.43
N GLN A 100 5.86 -7.74 13.31
CA GLN A 100 6.62 -6.53 13.67
C GLN A 100 6.72 -5.50 12.53
N GLY A 101 6.58 -5.95 11.28
CA GLY A 101 6.58 -5.07 10.11
C GLY A 101 6.22 -5.77 8.81
N ALA A 102 6.55 -5.12 7.69
CA ALA A 102 6.35 -5.64 6.35
C ALA A 102 7.64 -5.53 5.50
N GLN A 103 7.71 -6.33 4.44
CA GLN A 103 8.64 -6.19 3.32
C GLN A 103 7.82 -6.14 2.03
N THR A 104 8.13 -5.18 1.16
CA THR A 104 7.39 -4.90 -0.09
C THR A 104 8.28 -4.94 -1.31
#